data_AF-R6R4U8-F1
#
_entry.id   AF-R6R4U8-F1
#
_cell.length_a   1.000
_cell.length_b   1.000
_cell.length_c   1.000
_cell.angle_alpha   90.00
_cell.angle_beta   90.00
_cell.angle_gamma   90.00
#
_symmetry.space_group_name_H-M   'P 1'
#
loop_
_entity.id
_entity.type
_entity.pdbx_description
1 polymer ?
#
loop_
_entity_poly.entity_id
_entity_poly.type
_entity_poly.pdbx_seq_one_letter_code
_entity_poly.pdbx_strand_id
1 'polypeptide(L)'
;MLYDKDIREPLFYYLEERFGKSRILEELNMGRSRADVVMVLPQRIVGLEIKSNADTYDRLERQVKDYNKFCDSNYIVTGLRHVKHVAGHIPDYWGILCIYEDNRKVIIDEVRPATDNPSVLKASQMSWLWKNELSNILSHNQMPRYRQKSKSFICEKLLARVDWTVLKEQLCNELFERDYTLVSK
;
A
#
# COMPACT_ATOMS: atom_id res chain seq x y z
N MET A 1 -2.16 26.17 -7.04
CA MET A 1 -2.94 24.91 -6.94
C MET A 1 -1.91 23.80 -7.06
N LEU A 2 -1.77 22.94 -6.05
CA LEU A 2 -0.79 21.84 -6.08
C LEU A 2 -1.29 20.77 -7.04
N TYR A 3 -0.47 20.39 -8.02
CA TYR A 3 -0.76 19.26 -8.90
C TYR A 3 -0.16 17.97 -8.29
N ASP A 4 -0.58 16.82 -8.79
CA ASP A 4 -0.14 15.50 -8.30
C ASP A 4 1.40 15.37 -8.20
N LYS A 5 2.11 15.84 -9.23
CA LYS A 5 3.59 15.86 -9.24
C LYS A 5 4.20 16.71 -8.12
N ASP A 6 3.52 17.78 -7.72
CA ASP A 6 3.99 18.71 -6.67
C ASP A 6 3.69 18.15 -5.27
N ILE A 7 2.89 17.09 -5.19
CA ILE A 7 2.50 16.40 -3.96
C ILE A 7 3.40 15.19 -3.70
N ARG A 8 3.68 14.38 -4.74
CA ARG A 8 4.37 13.09 -4.58
C ARG A 8 5.79 13.21 -4.04
N GLU A 9 6.60 14.11 -4.59
CA GLU A 9 8.00 14.25 -4.14
C GLU A 9 8.11 14.68 -2.66
N PRO A 10 7.42 15.75 -2.19
CA PRO A 10 7.39 16.10 -0.77
C PRO A 10 6.81 14.98 0.10
N LEU A 11 5.79 14.26 -0.39
CA LEU A 11 5.20 13.13 0.33
C LEU A 11 6.22 12.02 0.53
N PHE A 12 6.98 11.64 -0.50
CA PHE A 12 7.96 10.57 -0.38
C PHE A 12 9.10 10.92 0.57
N TYR A 13 9.57 12.17 0.55
CA TYR A 13 10.54 12.65 1.53
C TYR A 13 10.01 12.56 2.96
N TYR A 14 8.77 13.03 3.20
CA TYR A 14 8.12 12.91 4.50
C TYR A 14 7.99 11.45 4.96
N LEU A 15 7.62 10.54 4.07
CA LEU A 15 7.48 9.12 4.40
C LEU A 15 8.82 8.48 4.76
N GLU A 16 9.89 8.82 4.05
CA GLU A 16 11.24 8.34 4.35
C GLU A 16 11.74 8.89 5.70
N GLU A 17 11.55 10.18 5.98
CA GLU A 17 11.92 10.76 7.28
C GLU A 17 11.14 10.13 8.44
N ARG A 18 9.85 9.88 8.23
CA ARG A 18 8.95 9.37 9.27
C ARG A 18 9.11 7.88 9.55
N PHE A 19 9.20 7.07 8.50
CA PHE A 19 9.16 5.60 8.61
C PHE A 19 10.52 4.95 8.35
N GLY A 20 11.52 5.72 7.91
CA GLY A 20 12.85 5.24 7.56
C GLY A 20 12.85 4.47 6.24
N LYS A 21 13.75 3.48 6.16
CA LYS A 21 13.96 2.67 4.95
C LYS A 21 12.67 1.99 4.52
N SER A 22 12.17 2.37 3.35
CA SER A 22 10.93 1.85 2.76
C SER A 22 11.06 1.71 1.24
N ARG A 23 10.14 0.94 0.63
CA ARG A 23 9.98 0.87 -0.82
C ARG A 23 8.63 1.46 -1.20
N ILE A 24 8.65 2.40 -2.13
CA ILE A 24 7.44 2.98 -2.70
C ILE A 24 7.08 2.24 -3.99
N LEU A 25 5.84 1.76 -4.06
CA LEU A 25 5.22 1.18 -5.26
C LEU A 25 4.04 2.07 -5.65
N GLU A 26 4.05 2.59 -6.88
CA GLU A 26 3.00 3.49 -7.37
C GLU A 26 2.03 2.75 -8.28
N GLU A 27 0.78 3.23 -8.33
CA GLU A 27 -0.25 2.76 -9.26
C GLU A 27 -0.53 1.25 -9.18
N LEU A 28 -0.49 0.67 -7.97
CA LEU A 28 -0.62 -0.77 -7.76
C LEU A 28 -2.09 -1.22 -7.79
N ASN A 29 -2.45 -2.10 -8.73
CA ASN A 29 -3.81 -2.60 -8.84
C ASN A 29 -4.24 -3.42 -7.61
N MET A 30 -5.46 -3.18 -7.10
CA MET A 30 -6.05 -3.88 -5.97
C MET A 30 -7.58 -3.96 -6.06
N GLY A 31 -8.12 -5.16 -6.16
CA GLY A 31 -9.56 -5.34 -6.31
C GLY A 31 -10.10 -4.62 -7.56
N ARG A 32 -10.98 -3.62 -7.34
CA ARG A 32 -11.54 -2.77 -8.41
C ARG A 32 -10.97 -1.36 -8.39
N SER A 33 -9.89 -1.17 -7.66
CA SER A 33 -9.23 0.10 -7.44
C SER A 33 -7.75 -0.04 -7.82
N ARG A 34 -7.08 1.11 -7.91
CA ARG A 34 -5.65 1.20 -8.06
C ARG A 34 -5.15 2.06 -6.92
N ALA A 35 -4.16 1.57 -6.20
CA ALA A 35 -3.54 2.32 -5.12
C ALA A 35 -2.63 3.37 -5.74
N ASP A 36 -2.74 4.62 -5.33
CA ASP A 36 -1.85 5.67 -5.82
C ASP A 36 -0.42 5.35 -5.36
N VAL A 37 -0.29 5.06 -4.06
CA VAL A 37 0.98 4.72 -3.42
C VAL A 37 0.79 3.56 -2.44
N VAL A 38 1.70 2.61 -2.50
CA VAL A 38 1.88 1.55 -1.49
C VAL A 38 3.30 1.63 -0.97
N MET A 39 3.44 1.93 0.31
CA MET A 39 4.72 1.92 1.02
C MET A 39 4.92 0.57 1.70
N VAL A 40 6.02 -0.09 1.35
CA VAL A 40 6.43 -1.39 1.90
C VAL A 40 7.55 -1.17 2.92
N LEU A 41 7.29 -1.64 4.13
CA LEU A 41 8.20 -1.69 5.27
C LEU A 41 8.53 -3.17 5.57
N PRO A 42 9.58 -3.47 6.37
CA PRO A 42 10.05 -4.85 6.58
C PRO A 42 8.97 -5.89 6.93
N GLN A 43 7.93 -5.51 7.65
CA GLN A 43 6.80 -6.40 7.99
C GLN A 43 5.44 -5.71 7.87
N ARG A 44 5.37 -4.56 7.19
CA ARG A 44 4.13 -3.78 7.06
C ARG A 44 3.95 -3.22 5.67
N ILE A 45 2.69 -3.09 5.27
CA ILE A 45 2.23 -2.50 4.02
C ILE A 45 1.30 -1.37 4.38
N VAL A 46 1.64 -0.17 3.93
CA VAL A 46 0.84 1.03 4.14
C VAL A 46 0.31 1.52 2.81
N GLY A 47 -1.01 1.64 2.68
CA GLY A 47 -1.64 2.25 1.51
C GLY A 47 -1.78 3.75 1.70
N LEU A 48 -1.53 4.52 0.65
CA LEU A 48 -1.80 5.96 0.64
C LEU A 48 -2.61 6.31 -0.60
N GLU A 49 -3.80 6.84 -0.36
CA GLU A 49 -4.66 7.41 -1.39
C GLU A 49 -4.47 8.93 -1.43
N ILE A 50 -4.17 9.48 -2.60
CA ILE A 50 -3.96 10.92 -2.79
C ILE A 50 -5.22 11.53 -3.38
N LYS A 51 -5.77 12.55 -2.73
CA LYS A 51 -6.90 13.34 -3.22
C LYS A 51 -6.49 14.80 -3.41
N SER A 52 -6.45 15.23 -4.66
CA SER A 52 -6.30 16.62 -5.05
C SER A 52 -7.57 17.41 -4.76
N ASN A 53 -7.48 18.74 -4.80
CA ASN A 53 -8.63 19.63 -4.59
C ASN A 53 -9.73 19.50 -5.67
N ALA A 54 -9.43 18.85 -6.80
CA ALA A 54 -10.37 18.68 -7.91
C ALA A 54 -11.13 17.33 -7.84
N ASP A 55 -10.73 16.42 -6.95
CA ASP A 55 -11.28 15.07 -6.91
C ASP A 55 -12.67 15.02 -6.24
N THR A 56 -13.56 14.23 -6.83
CA THR A 56 -14.82 13.86 -6.17
C THR A 56 -14.63 12.60 -5.32
N TYR A 57 -15.47 12.44 -4.30
CA TYR A 57 -15.42 11.29 -3.38
C TYR A 57 -16.30 10.11 -3.82
N ASP A 58 -16.88 10.17 -5.04
CA ASP A 58 -17.83 9.16 -5.54
C ASP A 58 -17.26 7.74 -5.55
N ARG A 59 -15.93 7.62 -5.66
CA ARG A 59 -15.21 6.34 -5.67
C ARG A 59 -14.60 5.98 -4.33
N LEU A 60 -14.53 6.93 -3.38
CA LEU A 60 -13.77 6.79 -2.14
C LEU A 60 -14.29 5.61 -1.30
N GLU A 61 -15.61 5.43 -1.21
CA GLU A 61 -16.19 4.31 -0.45
C GLU A 61 -15.68 2.94 -0.94
N ARG A 62 -15.57 2.77 -2.26
CA ARG A 62 -15.04 1.54 -2.86
C ARG A 62 -13.53 1.44 -2.62
N GLN A 63 -12.80 2.54 -2.80
CA GLN A 63 -11.36 2.57 -2.57
C GLN A 63 -11.06 2.17 -1.12
N VAL A 64 -11.74 2.75 -0.14
CA VAL A 64 -11.64 2.38 1.27
C VAL A 64 -11.81 0.88 1.47
N LYS A 65 -12.84 0.27 0.87
CA LYS A 65 -13.07 -1.19 0.96
C LYS A 65 -11.94 -2.00 0.33
N ASP A 66 -11.34 -1.55 -0.76
CA ASP A 66 -10.23 -2.25 -1.41
C ASP A 66 -8.93 -2.07 -0.63
N TYR A 67 -8.51 -0.85 -0.28
CA TYR A 67 -7.35 -0.60 0.59
C TYR A 67 -7.43 -1.38 1.90
N ASN A 68 -8.61 -1.43 2.53
CA ASN A 68 -8.83 -2.18 3.76
C ASN A 68 -8.58 -3.69 3.62
N LYS A 69 -8.73 -4.27 2.44
CA LYS A 69 -8.41 -5.69 2.24
C LYS A 69 -6.92 -5.93 2.06
N PHE A 70 -6.16 -4.94 1.59
CA PHE A 70 -4.77 -5.14 1.15
C PHE A 70 -3.73 -4.57 2.11
N CYS A 71 -4.00 -3.48 2.82
CA CYS A 71 -2.96 -2.78 3.59
C CYS A 71 -3.13 -2.98 5.09
N ASP A 72 -2.02 -3.04 5.83
CA ASP A 72 -2.03 -3.18 7.29
C ASP A 72 -2.43 -1.87 7.99
N SER A 73 -2.21 -0.74 7.32
CA SER A 73 -2.72 0.58 7.70
C SER A 73 -2.86 1.44 6.45
N ASN A 74 -3.69 2.48 6.51
CA ASN A 74 -3.99 3.33 5.35
C ASN A 74 -3.95 4.80 5.73
N TYR A 75 -3.48 5.64 4.81
CA TYR A 75 -3.60 7.09 4.88
C TYR A 75 -4.43 7.60 3.70
N ILE A 76 -5.17 8.68 3.94
CA ILE A 76 -5.58 9.58 2.88
C ILE A 76 -4.70 10.84 2.93
N VAL A 77 -4.19 11.25 1.78
CA VAL A 77 -3.41 12.48 1.60
C VAL A 77 -4.31 13.50 0.93
N THR A 78 -4.55 14.65 1.56
CA THR A 78 -5.48 15.65 1.02
C THR A 78 -5.09 17.08 1.40
N GLY A 79 -5.70 18.06 0.72
CA GLY A 79 -5.50 19.47 1.02
C GLY A 79 -6.24 19.96 2.27
N LEU A 80 -5.76 21.04 2.88
CA LEU A 80 -6.30 21.63 4.12
C LEU A 80 -7.82 21.83 4.12
N ARG A 81 -8.41 22.25 2.99
CA ARG A 81 -9.85 22.50 2.86
C ARG A 81 -10.71 21.24 2.94
N HIS A 82 -10.12 20.08 2.68
CA HIS A 82 -10.81 18.81 2.50
C HIS A 82 -10.71 17.88 3.71
N VAL A 83 -9.80 18.16 4.65
CA VAL A 83 -9.53 17.34 5.85
C VAL A 83 -10.81 16.99 6.61
N LYS A 84 -11.65 17.98 6.95
CA LYS A 84 -12.88 17.74 7.71
C LYS A 84 -13.89 16.89 6.95
N HIS A 85 -13.98 17.10 5.64
CA HIS A 85 -14.95 16.39 4.81
C HIS A 85 -14.52 14.94 4.59
N VAL A 86 -13.26 14.70 4.25
CA VAL A 86 -12.75 13.34 4.01
C VAL A 86 -12.78 12.48 5.27
N ALA A 87 -12.57 13.07 6.44
CA ALA A 87 -12.64 12.37 7.72
C ALA A 87 -14.00 11.67 7.95
N GLY A 88 -15.10 12.23 7.42
CA GLY A 88 -16.43 11.63 7.50
C GLY A 88 -16.67 10.46 6.53
N HIS A 89 -15.76 10.23 5.57
CA HIS A 89 -15.89 9.21 4.53
C HIS A 89 -14.92 8.04 4.68
N ILE A 90 -14.02 8.10 5.67
CA ILE A 90 -13.02 7.06 5.93
C ILE A 90 -13.17 6.53 7.37
N PRO A 91 -12.78 5.27 7.63
CA PRO A 91 -12.77 4.72 8.98
C PRO A 91 -11.81 5.48 9.93
N ASP A 92 -12.05 5.39 11.23
CA ASP A 92 -11.24 6.10 12.24
C ASP A 92 -9.78 5.62 12.32
N TYR A 93 -9.51 4.37 11.92
CA TYR A 93 -8.16 3.81 11.87
C TYR A 93 -7.34 4.24 10.64
N TRP A 94 -7.94 4.98 9.70
CA TRP A 94 -7.20 5.60 8.60
C TRP A 94 -6.49 6.85 9.08
N GLY A 95 -5.23 7.02 8.73
CA GLY A 95 -4.53 8.28 8.94
C GLY A 95 -4.93 9.34 7.93
N ILE A 96 -4.67 10.60 8.27
CA ILE A 96 -4.89 11.76 7.41
C ILE A 96 -3.61 12.58 7.38
N LEU A 97 -3.00 12.64 6.20
CA LEU A 97 -1.91 13.57 5.91
C LEU A 97 -2.50 14.79 5.18
N CYS A 98 -2.33 15.96 5.76
CA CYS A 98 -2.74 17.22 5.18
C CYS A 98 -1.55 17.87 4.48
N ILE A 99 -1.65 18.05 3.16
CA ILE A 99 -0.62 18.73 2.37
C ILE A 99 -1.09 20.11 1.94
N TYR A 100 -0.26 21.12 2.15
CA TYR A 100 -0.55 22.49 1.75
C TYR A 100 0.72 23.28 1.49
N GLU A 101 0.58 24.39 0.77
CA GLU A 101 1.67 25.33 0.53
C GLU A 101 1.59 26.47 1.54
N ASP A 102 2.69 26.74 2.23
CA ASP A 102 2.87 27.94 3.06
C ASP A 102 4.23 28.58 2.74
N ASN A 103 4.24 29.89 2.49
CA ASN A 103 5.44 30.64 2.14
C ASN A 103 6.32 29.99 1.04
N ARG A 104 5.68 29.44 -0.02
CA ARG A 104 6.32 28.69 -1.13
C ARG A 104 7.01 27.39 -0.73
N LYS A 105 6.72 26.86 0.45
CA LYS A 105 7.16 25.54 0.91
C LYS A 105 5.95 24.63 1.01
N VAL A 106 6.12 23.39 0.56
CA VAL A 106 5.12 22.35 0.77
C VAL A 106 5.29 21.82 2.19
N ILE A 107 4.22 21.85 2.97
CA ILE A 107 4.14 21.35 4.33
C ILE A 107 3.21 20.14 4.35
N ILE A 108 3.60 19.11 5.09
CA ILE A 108 2.80 17.93 5.35
C ILE A 108 2.59 17.79 6.86
N ASP A 109 1.34 17.93 7.28
CA ASP A 109 0.92 17.73 8.65
C ASP A 109 0.17 16.40 8.79
N GLU A 110 0.56 15.58 9.76
CA GLU A 110 -0.26 14.44 10.14
C GLU A 110 -1.37 14.89 11.09
N VAL A 111 -2.56 15.10 10.52
CA VAL A 111 -3.74 15.49 11.28
C VAL A 111 -4.27 14.33 12.12
N ARG A 112 -4.13 13.11 11.60
CA ARG A 112 -4.52 11.88 12.30
C ARG A 112 -3.52 10.76 11.96
N PRO A 113 -2.88 10.11 12.93
CA PRO A 113 -2.03 8.96 12.65
C PRO A 113 -2.87 7.77 12.18
N ALA A 114 -2.35 6.98 11.24
CA ALA A 114 -2.98 5.71 10.89
C ALA A 114 -2.69 4.67 11.97
N THR A 115 -3.67 3.81 12.22
CA THR A 115 -3.54 2.67 13.13
C THR A 115 -3.74 1.37 12.35
N ASP A 116 -3.65 0.24 13.06
CA ASP A 116 -3.85 -1.08 12.46
C ASP A 116 -5.26 -1.20 11.87
N ASN A 117 -5.31 -1.66 10.62
CA ASN A 117 -6.53 -1.92 9.89
C ASN A 117 -7.05 -3.34 10.21
N PRO A 118 -8.23 -3.49 10.83
CA PRO A 118 -8.77 -4.79 11.24
C PRO A 118 -9.27 -5.66 10.08
N SER A 119 -9.40 -5.10 8.87
CA SER A 119 -10.03 -5.76 7.72
C SER A 119 -9.03 -6.38 6.73
N VAL A 120 -7.73 -6.35 7.03
CA VAL A 120 -6.70 -6.84 6.12
C VAL A 120 -6.85 -8.34 5.85
N LEU A 121 -6.73 -8.72 4.57
CA LEU A 121 -6.83 -10.11 4.13
C LEU A 121 -5.47 -10.59 3.63
N LYS A 122 -4.92 -11.60 4.30
CA LYS A 122 -3.64 -12.23 3.95
C LYS A 122 -3.59 -12.67 2.48
N ALA A 123 -4.68 -13.27 1.99
CA ALA A 123 -4.82 -13.69 0.60
C ALA A 123 -4.75 -12.51 -0.38
N SER A 124 -5.31 -11.35 -0.03
CA SER A 124 -5.23 -10.14 -0.84
C SER A 124 -3.80 -9.63 -0.93
N GLN A 125 -3.06 -9.54 0.18
CA GLN A 125 -1.65 -9.16 0.16
C GLN A 125 -0.81 -10.12 -0.70
N MET A 126 -0.95 -11.42 -0.47
CA MET A 126 -0.24 -12.44 -1.25
C MET A 126 -0.54 -12.36 -2.76
N SER A 127 -1.71 -11.84 -3.15
CA SER A 127 -2.10 -11.72 -4.56
C SER A 127 -1.26 -10.68 -5.33
N TRP A 128 -0.65 -9.72 -4.64
CA TRP A 128 0.24 -8.73 -5.25
C TRP A 128 1.57 -9.31 -5.71
N LEU A 129 2.04 -10.39 -5.10
CA LEU A 129 3.30 -11.03 -5.49
C LEU A 129 3.20 -11.62 -6.90
N TRP A 130 4.22 -11.46 -7.72
CA TRP A 130 4.31 -12.10 -9.02
C TRP A 130 4.60 -13.61 -8.89
N LYS A 131 4.44 -14.37 -9.98
CA LYS A 131 4.59 -15.83 -9.93
C LYS A 131 6.04 -16.25 -9.64
N ASN A 132 7.02 -15.50 -10.12
CA ASN A 132 8.44 -15.69 -9.80
C ASN A 132 8.71 -15.41 -8.31
N GLU A 133 8.19 -14.32 -7.76
CA GLU A 133 8.34 -13.97 -6.33
C GLU A 133 7.70 -15.05 -5.44
N LEU A 134 6.50 -15.52 -5.76
CA LEU A 134 5.88 -16.65 -5.08
C LEU A 134 6.74 -17.93 -5.18
N SER A 135 7.45 -18.12 -6.30
CA SER A 135 8.35 -19.26 -6.49
C SER A 135 9.61 -19.15 -5.63
N ASN A 136 10.14 -17.95 -5.41
CA ASN A 136 11.23 -17.69 -4.50
C ASN A 136 10.82 -18.05 -3.07
N ILE A 137 9.65 -17.55 -2.62
CA ILE A 137 9.09 -17.86 -1.30
C ILE A 137 8.89 -19.37 -1.11
N LEU A 138 8.34 -20.09 -2.10
CA LEU A 138 8.24 -21.55 -2.05
C LEU A 138 9.61 -22.21 -1.85
N SER A 139 10.64 -21.75 -2.56
CA SER A 139 11.99 -22.28 -2.45
C SER A 139 12.60 -22.03 -1.06
N HIS A 140 12.44 -20.83 -0.52
CA HIS A 140 12.91 -20.48 0.83
C HIS A 140 12.27 -21.36 1.91
N ASN A 141 11.00 -21.73 1.74
CA ASN A 141 10.28 -22.61 2.66
C ASN A 141 10.38 -24.10 2.30
N GLN A 142 11.29 -24.48 1.39
CA GLN A 142 11.51 -25.87 0.96
C GLN A 142 10.23 -26.58 0.45
N MET A 143 9.33 -25.81 -0.18
CA MET A 143 8.07 -26.30 -0.71
C MET A 143 8.15 -26.66 -2.20
N PRO A 144 7.27 -27.54 -2.71
CA PRO A 144 7.20 -27.84 -4.14
C PRO A 144 6.91 -26.59 -4.98
N ARG A 145 7.56 -26.45 -6.13
CA ARG A 145 7.42 -25.26 -7.01
C ARG A 145 6.05 -25.07 -7.65
N TYR A 146 5.20 -26.11 -7.70
CA TYR A 146 3.88 -26.07 -8.33
C TYR A 146 3.83 -25.42 -9.74
N ARG A 147 4.80 -25.73 -10.62
CA ARG A 147 5.05 -25.05 -11.92
C ARG A 147 3.79 -24.79 -12.77
N GLN A 148 2.89 -25.77 -12.83
CA GLN A 148 1.65 -25.71 -13.64
C GLN A 148 0.42 -25.19 -12.90
N LYS A 149 0.57 -24.72 -11.65
CA LYS A 149 -0.55 -24.21 -10.85
C LYS A 149 -0.69 -22.69 -10.97
N SER A 150 -1.87 -22.20 -10.62
CA SER A 150 -2.21 -20.78 -10.61
C SER A 150 -1.56 -20.07 -9.42
N LYS A 151 -1.45 -18.73 -9.49
CA LYS A 151 -0.99 -17.92 -8.36
C LYS A 151 -1.84 -18.15 -7.11
N SER A 152 -3.17 -18.15 -7.27
CA SER A 152 -4.11 -18.36 -6.16
C SER A 152 -3.86 -19.69 -5.44
N PHE A 153 -3.65 -20.78 -6.19
CA PHE A 153 -3.30 -22.07 -5.60
C PHE A 153 -1.98 -22.02 -4.82
N ILE A 154 -0.95 -21.35 -5.35
CA ILE A 154 0.33 -21.21 -4.66
C ILE A 154 0.17 -20.41 -3.37
N CYS A 155 -0.56 -19.29 -3.40
CA CYS A 155 -0.85 -18.48 -2.22
C CYS A 155 -1.59 -19.29 -1.15
N GLU A 156 -2.60 -20.07 -1.54
CA GLU A 156 -3.33 -20.96 -0.62
C GLU A 156 -2.39 -21.97 0.05
N LYS A 157 -1.48 -22.59 -0.70
CA LYS A 157 -0.53 -23.56 -0.12
C LYS A 157 0.49 -22.92 0.81
N LEU A 158 0.99 -21.72 0.50
CA LEU A 158 1.86 -20.96 1.38
C LEU A 158 1.14 -20.59 2.67
N LEU A 159 -0.06 -20.00 2.57
CA LEU A 159 -0.87 -19.59 3.74
C LEU A 159 -1.27 -20.77 4.64
N ALA A 160 -1.41 -21.97 4.08
CA ALA A 160 -1.76 -23.16 4.84
C ALA A 160 -0.57 -23.85 5.53
N ARG A 161 0.68 -23.52 5.17
CA ARG A 161 1.88 -24.26 5.61
C ARG A 161 2.94 -23.41 6.28
N VAL A 162 2.97 -22.11 6.02
CA VAL A 162 3.95 -21.17 6.57
C VAL A 162 3.24 -20.27 7.56
N ASP A 163 3.84 -20.07 8.74
CA ASP A 163 3.33 -19.09 9.72
C ASP A 163 3.22 -17.71 9.07
N TRP A 164 2.16 -16.98 9.43
CA TRP A 164 1.88 -15.70 8.79
C TRP A 164 2.95 -14.65 9.09
N THR A 165 3.56 -14.65 10.27
CA THR A 165 4.61 -13.68 10.63
C THR A 165 5.80 -13.85 9.68
N VAL A 166 6.24 -15.10 9.48
CA VAL A 166 7.33 -15.44 8.57
C VAL A 166 6.96 -15.14 7.12
N LEU A 167 5.75 -15.52 6.70
CA LEU A 167 5.29 -15.30 5.33
C LEU A 167 5.11 -13.80 5.03
N LYS A 168 4.71 -13.00 6.01
CA LYS A 168 4.56 -11.55 5.90
C LYS A 168 5.91 -10.87 5.66
N GLU A 169 6.94 -11.25 6.41
CA GLU A 169 8.31 -10.77 6.20
C GLU A 169 8.82 -11.12 4.78
N GLN A 170 8.65 -12.38 4.37
CA GLN A 170 9.02 -12.83 3.03
C GLN A 170 8.28 -12.07 1.93
N LEU A 171 6.98 -11.85 2.10
CA LEU A 171 6.17 -11.05 1.18
C LEU A 171 6.67 -9.60 1.10
N CYS A 172 6.94 -8.97 2.23
CA CYS A 172 7.46 -7.60 2.25
C CYS A 172 8.83 -7.51 1.58
N ASN A 173 9.72 -8.49 1.81
CA ASN A 173 11.03 -8.54 1.18
C ASN A 173 10.94 -8.70 -0.34
N GLU A 174 10.08 -9.58 -0.87
CA GLU A 174 9.89 -9.71 -2.33
C GLU A 174 9.34 -8.42 -2.95
N LEU A 175 8.39 -7.73 -2.28
CA LEU A 175 7.88 -6.45 -2.76
C LEU A 175 8.93 -5.33 -2.67
N PHE A 176 9.77 -5.36 -1.65
CA PHE A 176 10.84 -4.39 -1.44
C PHE A 176 11.90 -4.49 -2.53
N GLU A 177 12.36 -5.71 -2.82
CA GLU A 177 13.39 -6.04 -3.82
C GLU A 177 12.83 -6.18 -5.24
N ARG A 178 11.53 -5.90 -5.45
CA ARG A 178 10.87 -6.07 -6.74
C ARG A 178 11.58 -5.30 -7.85
N ASP A 179 12.05 -6.05 -8.83
CA ASP A 179 12.68 -5.58 -10.06
C ASP A 179 11.75 -5.76 -11.26
N TYR A 180 11.29 -4.64 -11.81
CA TYR A 180 10.39 -4.60 -12.95
C TYR A 180 11.03 -5.04 -14.27
N THR A 181 12.36 -5.07 -14.37
CA THR A 181 13.06 -5.52 -15.58
C THR A 181 12.92 -7.03 -15.83
N LEU A 182 12.56 -7.79 -14.79
CA LEU A 182 12.41 -9.25 -14.84
C LEU A 182 11.08 -9.68 -15.47
N VAL A 183 10.09 -8.79 -15.59
CA VAL A 183 8.78 -9.09 -16.20
C VAL A 183 8.82 -8.96 -17.73
N SER A 184 9.81 -8.25 -18.27
CA SER A 184 10.00 -8.01 -19.70
C SER A 184 10.74 -9.13 -20.45
N LYS A 185 10.83 -10.35 -19.90
CA LYS A 185 11.42 -11.52 -20.57
C LYS A 185 10.43 -12.67 -20.70
#